data_AF-A0A6G0WSR0-F1
#
_entry.id   AF-A0A6G0WSR0-F1
#
_cell.length_a   1.000
_cell.length_b   1.000
_cell.length_c   1.000
_cell.angle_alpha   90.00
_cell.angle_beta   90.00
_cell.angle_gamma   90.00
#
_symmetry.space_group_name_H-M   'P 1'
#
loop_
_entity.id
_entity.type
_entity.pdbx_description
1 polymer ?
#
loop_
_entity_poly.entity_id
_entity_poly.type
_entity_poly.pdbx_seq_one_letter_code
_entity_poly.pdbx_strand_id
1 'polypeptide(L)'
;MNKSSSQVKNSEGKIVPRSDLRVGTIRVVRSVKDVKDVKEYKRLATWNVRTLLQCGKLENLKIEMDKMKIDILGISEMRWPKSGDFWSGDHRIIDK
;
A
#
# COMPACT_ATOMS: atom_id res chain seq x y z
N MET A 1 28.61 -14.61 -11.94
CA MET A 1 27.17 -14.93 -11.97
C MET A 1 26.49 -14.06 -10.92
N ASN A 2 25.98 -12.90 -11.31
CA ASN A 2 25.58 -11.85 -10.36
C ASN A 2 24.16 -12.15 -9.90
N LYS A 3 24.01 -12.75 -8.71
CA LYS A 3 22.70 -12.94 -8.08
C LYS A 3 22.19 -11.58 -7.59
N SER A 4 21.36 -10.93 -8.41
CA SER A 4 20.51 -9.83 -7.95
C SER A 4 19.45 -10.41 -7.02
N SER A 5 19.69 -10.39 -5.71
CA SER A 5 18.70 -10.83 -4.73
C SER A 5 17.61 -9.76 -4.60
N SER A 6 16.44 -10.01 -5.20
CA SER A 6 15.24 -9.25 -4.87
C SER A 6 14.89 -9.50 -3.40
N GLN A 7 15.06 -8.49 -2.56
CA GLN A 7 14.70 -8.53 -1.15
C GLN A 7 13.17 -8.52 -1.02
N VAL A 8 12.53 -9.69 -1.10
CA VAL A 8 11.12 -9.86 -0.75
C VAL A 8 11.08 -10.11 0.77
N LYS A 9 10.84 -9.04 1.55
CA LYS A 9 10.58 -9.18 2.99
C LYS A 9 9.19 -9.76 3.18
N ASN A 10 9.12 -11.06 3.49
CA ASN A 10 7.88 -11.67 3.97
C ASN A 10 7.65 -11.16 5.39
N SER A 11 6.54 -10.45 5.61
CA SER A 11 6.15 -9.96 6.94
C SER A 11 5.84 -11.13 7.87
N GLU A 12 6.75 -11.42 8.79
CA GLU A 12 6.47 -12.22 9.99
C GLU A 12 5.46 -11.44 10.86
N GLY A 13 4.29 -12.04 11.12
CA GLY A 13 3.25 -11.45 11.99
C GLY A 13 2.07 -10.79 11.26
N LYS A 14 1.61 -11.35 10.14
CA LYS A 14 0.36 -10.91 9.47
C LYS A 14 -0.85 -11.14 10.37
N ILE A 15 -1.60 -10.07 10.66
CA ILE A 15 -2.88 -10.14 11.39
C ILE A 15 -3.96 -10.77 10.49
N VAL A 16 -3.79 -10.67 9.17
CA VAL A 16 -4.69 -11.27 8.18
C VAL A 16 -4.06 -12.57 7.62
N PRO A 17 -4.48 -13.77 8.09
CA PRO A 17 -4.03 -15.02 7.51
C PRO A 17 -4.42 -15.11 6.03
N ARG A 18 -3.53 -15.70 5.20
CA ARG A 18 -3.70 -15.94 3.75
C ARG A 18 -3.69 -14.70 2.83
N SER A 19 -2.92 -13.66 3.15
CA SER A 19 -2.78 -12.49 2.28
C SER A 19 -1.34 -12.29 1.79
N ASP A 20 -1.14 -11.81 0.57
CA ASP A 20 0.18 -11.64 -0.06
C ASP A 20 0.49 -10.15 -0.24
N LEU A 21 1.49 -9.67 0.50
CA LEU A 21 1.94 -8.28 0.48
C LEU A 21 3.31 -8.20 -0.18
N ARG A 22 3.45 -7.29 -1.14
CA ARG A 22 4.72 -6.94 -1.77
C ARG A 22 4.95 -5.44 -1.64
N VAL A 23 6.09 -5.05 -1.08
CA VAL A 23 6.43 -3.64 -0.85
C VAL A 23 7.60 -3.24 -1.77
N GLY A 24 7.48 -2.09 -2.42
CA GLY A 24 8.53 -1.44 -3.20
C GLY A 24 8.71 0.01 -2.75
N THR A 25 9.93 0.54 -2.84
CA THR A 25 10.15 1.98 -2.65
C THR A 25 10.33 2.62 -4.01
N ILE A 26 9.55 3.65 -4.31
CA ILE A 26 9.74 4.46 -5.51
C ILE A 26 10.30 5.82 -5.13
N ARG A 27 11.18 6.33 -5.99
CA ARG A 27 11.68 7.69 -5.88
C ARG A 27 10.78 8.58 -6.72
N VAL A 28 10.11 9.54 -6.10
CA VAL A 28 9.32 10.55 -6.82
C VAL A 28 10.15 11.81 -6.89
N VAL A 29 10.49 12.23 -8.10
CA VAL A 29 11.14 13.53 -8.32
C VAL A 29 10.05 14.49 -8.77
N ARG A 30 9.71 15.48 -7.93
CA ARG A 30 8.88 16.60 -8.35
C ARG A 30 9.82 17.74 -8.73
N SER A 31 9.88 18.04 -10.02
CA SER A 31 10.51 19.28 -10.48
C SER A 31 9.44 20.37 -10.45
N VAL A 32 9.52 21.25 -9.46
CA VAL A 32 8.73 22.48 -9.44
C VAL A 32 9.62 23.56 -10.03
N LYS A 33 9.17 24.21 -11.10
CA LYS A 33 9.86 25.38 -11.67
C LYS A 33 10.13 26.33 -10.50
N ASP A 34 11.40 26.62 -10.24
CA ASP A 34 11.90 27.54 -9.20
C ASP A 34 12.16 27.00 -7.77
N VAL A 35 12.08 25.68 -7.52
CA VAL A 35 12.54 25.09 -6.24
C VAL A 35 13.56 23.96 -6.49
N LYS A 36 14.68 23.96 -5.77
CA LYS A 36 15.65 22.84 -5.74
C LYS A 36 14.90 21.51 -5.67
N ASP A 37 15.27 20.54 -6.52
CA ASP A 37 14.66 19.21 -6.56
C ASP A 37 14.45 18.63 -5.14
N VAL A 38 13.21 18.67 -4.65
CA VAL A 38 12.87 18.03 -3.38
C VAL A 38 12.74 16.55 -3.70
N LYS A 39 13.77 15.79 -3.31
CA LYS A 39 13.76 14.32 -3.42
C LYS A 39 12.81 13.76 -2.37
N GLU A 40 11.56 13.52 -2.76
CA GLU A 40 10.59 12.85 -1.91
C GLU A 40 10.52 11.36 -2.27
N TYR A 41 10.73 10.50 -1.27
CA TYR A 41 10.59 9.06 -1.44
C TYR A 41 9.18 8.66 -1.05
N LYS A 42 8.51 7.89 -1.91
CA LYS A 42 7.20 7.31 -1.61
C LYS A 42 7.30 5.80 -1.54
N ARG A 43 6.67 5.20 -0.55
CA ARG A 43 6.57 3.75 -0.37
C ARG A 43 5.29 3.26 -1.02
N LEU A 44 5.45 2.43 -2.04
CA LEU A 44 4.37 1.78 -2.76
C LEU A 44 4.29 0.33 -2.32
N ALA A 45 3.09 -0.18 -2.13
CA ALA A 45 2.91 -1.62 -1.91
C ALA A 45 1.74 -2.14 -2.73
N THR A 46 1.75 -3.42 -3.04
CA THR A 46 0.59 -4.14 -3.56
C THR A 46 0.22 -5.25 -2.59
N TRP A 47 -1.07 -5.36 -2.28
CA TRP A 47 -1.58 -6.34 -1.33
C TRP A 47 -2.85 -7.00 -1.86
N ASN A 48 -2.78 -8.33 -2.02
CA ASN A 48 -3.97 -9.13 -2.22
C ASN A 48 -4.65 -9.41 -0.88
N VAL A 49 -5.79 -8.74 -0.64
CA VAL A 49 -6.55 -8.85 0.61
C VAL A 49 -7.64 -9.93 0.56
N ARG A 50 -7.93 -10.49 -0.62
CA ARG A 50 -8.97 -11.49 -0.94
C ARG A 50 -10.43 -11.09 -0.70
N THR A 51 -10.70 -10.30 0.34
CA THR A 51 -12.00 -9.70 0.64
C THR A 51 -11.83 -8.61 1.69
N LEU A 52 -12.48 -7.45 1.57
CA LEU A 52 -12.64 -6.45 2.63
C LEU A 52 -14.08 -6.40 3.17
N LEU A 53 -14.97 -7.28 2.70
CA LEU A 53 -16.38 -7.35 3.14
C LEU A 53 -16.55 -7.66 4.64
N GLN A 54 -15.52 -8.21 5.27
CA GLN A 54 -15.56 -8.52 6.69
C GLN A 54 -15.34 -7.26 7.53
N CYS A 55 -16.23 -7.03 8.49
CA CYS A 55 -16.11 -5.93 9.44
C CYS A 55 -14.74 -5.92 10.13
N GLY A 56 -14.14 -4.74 10.27
CA GLY A 56 -12.84 -4.54 10.90
C GLY A 56 -11.62 -4.85 10.03
N LYS A 57 -11.79 -5.48 8.85
CA LYS A 57 -10.66 -5.80 7.97
C LYS A 57 -10.06 -4.57 7.29
N LEU A 58 -10.89 -3.56 7.01
CA LEU A 58 -10.42 -2.25 6.53
C LEU A 58 -9.59 -1.52 7.60
N GLU A 59 -10.03 -1.51 8.85
CA GLU A 59 -9.24 -0.96 9.97
C GLU A 59 -7.91 -1.69 10.14
N ASN A 60 -7.89 -3.02 10.07
CA ASN A 60 -6.64 -3.79 10.12
C ASN A 60 -5.69 -3.41 8.98
N LEU A 61 -6.22 -3.18 7.78
CA LEU A 61 -5.43 -2.75 6.63
C LEU A 61 -4.83 -1.36 6.84
N LYS A 62 -5.58 -0.41 7.39
CA LYS A 62 -5.05 0.93 7.75
C LYS A 62 -3.92 0.83 8.78
N ILE A 63 -4.13 0.03 9.84
CA ILE A 63 -3.10 -0.20 10.86
C ILE A 63 -1.83 -0.80 10.24
N GLU A 64 -1.97 -1.75 9.31
CA GLU A 64 -0.81 -2.32 8.61
C GLU A 64 -0.12 -1.31 7.68
N MET A 65 -0.87 -0.46 6.96
CA MET A 65 -0.29 0.64 6.18
C MET A 65 0.56 1.58 7.04
N ASP A 66 0.04 1.98 8.19
CA ASP A 66 0.74 2.87 9.14
C ASP A 66 2.00 2.20 9.70
N LYS A 67 1.88 0.93 10.14
CA LYS A 67 3.02 0.16 10.68
C LYS A 67 4.14 0.00 9.65
N MET A 68 3.79 -0.20 8.39
CA MET A 68 4.76 -0.36 7.30
C MET A 68 5.20 0.97 6.67
N LYS A 69 4.57 2.08 7.08
CA LYS A 69 4.74 3.43 6.53
C LYS A 69 4.57 3.43 5.02
N ILE A 70 3.50 2.80 4.53
CA ILE A 70 3.18 2.75 3.09
C ILE A 70 2.41 4.02 2.74
N ASP A 71 2.92 4.81 1.79
CA ASP A 71 2.23 6.02 1.32
C ASP A 71 1.07 5.68 0.37
N ILE A 72 1.25 4.67 -0.47
CA ILE A 72 0.27 4.27 -1.49
C ILE A 72 0.19 2.75 -1.54
N LEU A 73 -1.01 2.21 -1.35
CA LEU A 73 -1.28 0.77 -1.38
C LEU A 73 -2.22 0.40 -2.53
N GLY A 74 -1.75 -0.44 -3.44
CA GLY A 74 -2.59 -1.10 -4.44
C GLY A 74 -3.23 -2.36 -3.86
N ILE A 75 -4.55 -2.43 -3.84
CA ILE A 75 -5.29 -3.56 -3.28
C ILE A 75 -5.86 -4.40 -4.42
N SER A 76 -5.71 -5.73 -4.35
CA SER A 76 -6.41 -6.67 -5.24
C SER A 76 -7.39 -7.54 -4.46
N GLU A 77 -8.45 -8.00 -5.16
CA GLU A 77 -9.52 -8.83 -4.59
C GLU A 77 -10.23 -8.17 -3.38
N MET A 78 -10.46 -6.86 -3.41
CA MET A 78 -11.19 -6.17 -2.34
C MET A 78 -12.61 -6.72 -2.13
N ARG A 79 -13.28 -7.21 -3.19
CA ARG A 79 -14.66 -7.76 -3.18
C ARG A 79 -15.69 -6.86 -2.47
N TRP A 80 -15.40 -5.57 -2.29
CA TRP A 80 -16.29 -4.60 -1.67
C TRP A 80 -17.19 -4.00 -2.75
N PRO A 81 -18.50 -3.81 -2.49
CA PRO A 81 -19.42 -3.27 -3.50
C PRO A 81 -19.03 -1.84 -3.90
N LYS A 82 -18.86 -1.61 -5.21
CA LYS A 82 -18.52 -0.32 -5.85
C LYS A 82 -18.63 0.90 -4.93
N SER A 83 -17.55 1.22 -4.24
CA SER A 83 -17.53 2.33 -3.29
C SER A 83 -17.12 3.66 -3.94
N GLY A 84 -16.63 3.61 -5.19
CA GLY A 84 -16.16 4.79 -5.89
C GLY A 84 -14.95 5.45 -5.20
N ASP A 85 -14.96 6.77 -5.13
CA ASP A 85 -13.89 7.60 -4.56
C ASP A 85 -14.38 8.27 -3.28
N PHE A 86 -13.82 7.90 -2.14
CA PHE A 86 -14.24 8.40 -0.83
C PHE A 86 -13.08 8.47 0.17
N TRP A 87 -13.28 9.27 1.22
CA TRP A 87 -12.35 9.40 2.34
C TRP A 87 -12.78 8.51 3.50
N SER A 88 -11.81 7.87 4.15
CA SER A 88 -11.99 7.07 5.36
C SER A 88 -10.93 7.47 6.39
N GLY A 89 -11.25 8.50 7.19
CA GLY A 89 -10.28 9.18 8.04
C GLY A 89 -9.21 9.87 7.17
N ASP A 90 -7.94 9.61 7.47
CA ASP A 90 -6.80 10.20 6.75
C ASP A 90 -6.47 9.52 5.42
N HIS A 91 -7.20 8.45 5.08
CA HIS A 91 -6.95 7.63 3.90
C HIS A 91 -8.02 7.87 2.82
N ARG A 92 -7.58 8.15 1.59
CA ARG A 92 -8.47 8.19 0.42
C ARG A 92 -8.50 6.83 -0.27
N ILE A 93 -9.70 6.31 -0.51
CA ILE A 93 -9.93 5.04 -1.18
C ILE A 93 -10.56 5.34 -2.53
N ILE A 94 -9.96 4.79 -3.59
CA ILE A 94 -10.40 5.00 -4.97
C ILE A 94 -10.63 3.63 -5.60
N ASP A 95 -11.87 3.36 -5.98
CA ASP A 95 -12.33 2.19 -6.74
C ASP A 95 -12.79 2.65 -8.13
N LYS A 96 -12.30 2.02 -9.21
CA LYS A 96 -12.58 2.39 -10.61
C LYS A 96 -13.39 1.33 -11.33
#